data_AF-A0A2E3J3E6-F1
#
_entry.id   AF-A0A2E3J3E6-F1
#
_cell.length_a   1.000
_cell.length_b   1.000
_cell.length_c   1.000
_cell.angle_alpha   90.00
_cell.angle_beta   90.00
_cell.angle_gamma   90.00
#
_symmetry.space_group_name_H-M   'P 1'
#
loop_
_entity.id
_entity.type
_entity.pdbx_description
1 polymer ?
#
loop_
_entity_poly.entity_id
_entity_poly.type
_entity_poly.pdbx_seq_one_letter_code
_entity_poly.pdbx_strand_id
1 'polypeptide(L)' 'MIHPYDNSTQTRWDRGEFKVQLNQPNNPRPIGFCDGSTEDVAELHFIAEAEGVDEVKIHKKILKTGREIWTLGGINR' A
#
# COMPACT_ATOMS: atom_id res chain seq x y z
N MET A 1 3.09 -5.43 8.62
CA MET A 1 2.58 -6.57 7.84
C MET A 1 1.51 -6.07 6.88
N ILE A 2 1.58 -6.49 5.62
CA ILE A 2 0.61 -6.05 4.60
C ILE A 2 -0.66 -6.89 4.67
N HIS A 3 -1.80 -6.23 4.80
CA HIS A 3 -3.11 -6.86 4.75
C HIS A 3 -3.72 -6.71 3.35
N PRO A 4 -3.99 -7.81 2.62
CA PRO A 4 -4.61 -7.73 1.29
C PRO A 4 -6.02 -7.14 1.38
N TYR A 5 -6.46 -6.51 0.29
CA TYR A 5 -7.79 -5.91 0.24
C TYR A 5 -8.90 -6.97 0.34
N ASP A 6 -9.75 -6.82 1.35
CA ASP A 6 -10.99 -7.55 1.54
C ASP A 6 -12.01 -6.70 2.34
N ASN A 7 -13.24 -7.18 2.50
CA ASN A 7 -14.28 -6.42 3.20
C ASN A 7 -13.92 -6.16 4.68
N SER A 8 -13.25 -7.10 5.35
CA SER A 8 -12.85 -6.96 6.74
C SER A 8 -11.75 -5.92 6.91
N THR A 9 -10.72 -5.94 6.06
CA THR A 9 -9.62 -4.96 6.10
C THR A 9 -10.07 -3.56 5.66
N GLN A 10 -10.97 -3.46 4.67
CA GLN A 10 -11.63 -2.21 4.32
C GLN A 10 -12.40 -1.62 5.53
N THR A 11 -13.19 -2.45 6.22
CA THR A 11 -13.93 -1.99 7.42
C THR A 11 -12.98 -1.49 8.51
N ARG A 12 -11.84 -2.17 8.71
CA ARG A 12 -10.80 -1.75 9.67
C ARG A 12 -10.15 -0.42 9.27
N TRP A 13 -9.91 -0.19 7.98
CA TRP A 13 -9.48 1.10 7.46
C TRP A 13 -10.51 2.21 7.69
N ASP A 14 -11.78 1.97 7.42
CA ASP A 14 -12.85 2.94 7.66
C ASP A 14 -12.94 3.31 9.15
N ARG A 15 -12.72 2.34 10.05
CA ARG A 15 -12.60 2.54 11.51
C ARG A 15 -11.31 3.25 11.95
N GLY A 16 -10.31 3.32 11.08
CA GLY A 16 -9.03 3.96 11.38
C GLY A 16 -8.03 3.10 12.12
N GLU A 17 -8.18 1.78 12.04
CA GLU A 17 -7.24 0.83 12.62
C GLU A 17 -5.93 0.76 11.82
N PHE A 18 -5.98 1.04 10.52
CA PHE A 18 -4.81 1.10 9.66
C PHE A 18 -4.38 2.54 9.38
N LYS A 19 -3.07 2.75 9.31
CA LYS A 19 -2.48 4.05 9.02
C LYS A 19 -2.32 4.29 7.52
N VAL A 20 -2.10 3.24 6.74
CA VAL A 20 -1.75 3.32 5.32
C VAL A 20 -2.71 2.51 4.44
N GLN A 21 -3.14 3.12 3.34
CA GLN A 21 -3.81 2.45 2.24
C GLN A 21 -2.86 2.28 1.05
N LEU A 22 -2.77 1.07 0.51
CA LEU A 22 -1.95 0.74 -0.65
C LEU A 22 -2.79 0.77 -1.93
N ASN A 23 -2.37 1.58 -2.89
CA ASN A 23 -3.04 1.75 -4.19
C ASN A 23 -2.11 1.40 -5.35
N GLN A 24 -2.68 1.10 -6.50
CA GLN A 24 -1.98 1.04 -7.78
C GLN A 24 -2.50 2.15 -8.71
N PRO A 25 -1.66 2.75 -9.56
CA PRO A 25 -2.04 3.88 -10.42
C PRO A 25 -3.15 3.54 -11.42
N ASN A 26 -3.25 2.26 -11.83
CA ASN A 26 -4.26 1.80 -12.79
C ASN A 26 -5.42 1.03 -12.15
N ASN A 27 -5.48 0.98 -10.82
CA ASN A 27 -6.53 0.26 -10.10
C ASN A 27 -7.36 1.25 -9.27
N PRO A 28 -8.68 1.37 -9.51
CA PRO A 28 -9.54 2.22 -8.69
C PRO A 28 -9.73 1.67 -7.27
N ARG A 29 -9.38 0.40 -7.02
CA ARG A 29 -9.47 -0.23 -5.71
C ARG A 29 -8.08 -0.32 -5.07
N PRO A 30 -7.99 -0.14 -3.74
CA PRO A 30 -6.77 -0.46 -3.02
C PRO A 30 -6.43 -1.93 -3.16
N ILE A 31 -5.14 -2.24 -3.16
CA ILE A 31 -4.63 -3.61 -3.16
C ILE A 31 -4.49 -4.17 -1.74
N GLY A 32 -4.44 -3.28 -0.74
CA GLY A 32 -4.28 -3.66 0.66
C GLY A 32 -4.10 -2.46 1.58
N PHE A 33 -3.82 -2.77 2.84
CA PHE A 33 -3.64 -1.81 3.92
C PHE A 33 -2.49 -2.24 4.82
N CYS A 34 -1.85 -1.28 5.49
CA CYS A 34 -0.81 -1.57 6.47
C CYS A 34 -0.70 -0.45 7.53
N ASP A 35 0.17 -0.67 8.51
CA ASP A 35 0.38 0.27 9.63
C ASP A 35 1.43 1.34 9.29
N GLY A 36 2.11 1.20 8.15
CA GLY A 36 3.11 2.14 7.67
C GLY A 36 4.46 1.98 8.36
N SER A 37 4.75 0.77 8.85
CA SER A 37 6.01 0.45 9.50
C SER A 37 7.15 0.29 8.47
N THR A 38 8.39 0.23 8.94
CA THR A 38 9.55 -0.03 8.08
C THR A 38 9.52 -1.43 7.48
N GLU A 39 8.97 -2.40 8.22
CA GLU A 39 8.76 -3.77 7.73
C GLU A 39 7.74 -3.81 6.59
N ASP A 40 6.66 -3.01 6.65
CA ASP A 40 5.70 -2.91 5.54
C ASP A 40 6.35 -2.46 4.24
N VAL A 41 7.25 -1.48 4.34
CA VAL A 41 7.99 -0.97 3.17
C VAL A 41 8.89 -2.07 2.60
N ALA A 42 9.63 -2.79 3.45
CA ALA A 42 10.49 -3.88 3.01
C ALA A 42 9.69 -5.01 2.35
N GLU A 43 8.52 -5.37 2.91
CA GLU A 43 7.61 -6.36 2.35
C GLU A 43 7.06 -5.92 0.99
N LEU A 44 6.72 -4.63 0.82
CA LEU A 44 6.31 -4.08 -0.48
C LEU A 44 7.39 -4.19 -1.55
N HIS A 45 8.65 -3.91 -1.19
CA HIS A 45 9.78 -4.09 -2.10
C HIS A 45 9.99 -5.56 -2.47
N PHE A 46 9.87 -6.47 -1.50
CA PHE A 46 9.98 -7.91 -1.73
C PHE A 46 8.88 -8.44 -2.65
N ILE A 47 7.63 -8.02 -2.44
CA ILE A 47 6.51 -8.41 -3.30
C ILE A 47 6.71 -7.87 -4.72
N ALA A 48 7.14 -6.62 -4.86
CA ALA A 48 7.40 -6.04 -6.18
C ALA A 48 8.52 -6.78 -6.94
N GLU A 49 9.60 -7.16 -6.25
CA GLU A 49 10.68 -7.96 -6.83
C GLU A 49 10.17 -9.35 -7.27
N ALA A 50 9.33 -10.00 -6.44
CA ALA A 50 8.72 -11.29 -6.76
C ALA A 50 7.76 -11.23 -7.97
N GLU A 51 7.09 -10.10 -8.18
CA GLU A 51 6.21 -9.83 -9.33
C GLU A 51 7.00 -9.41 -10.59
N GLY A 52 8.34 -9.38 -10.52
CA GLY A 52 9.20 -9.02 -11.66
C GLY A 52 9.26 -7.53 -11.95
N VAL A 53 8.93 -6.68 -10.98
CA VAL A 53 9.07 -5.22 -11.08
C VAL A 53 10.48 -4.83 -10.61
N ASP A 54 11.38 -4.51 -11.56
CA ASP A 54 12.76 -4.09 -11.29
C ASP A 54 12.87 -2.91 -10.31
N GLU A 55 11.98 -1.91 -10.43
CA GLU A 55 11.94 -0.75 -9.53
C GLU A 55 10.51 -0.37 -9.17
N VAL A 56 10.16 -0.51 -7.88
CA VAL A 56 8.89 -0.02 -7.33
C VAL A 56 9.06 1.40 -6.81
N LYS A 57 8.27 2.33 -7.37
CA LYS A 57 8.14 3.69 -6.86
C LYS A 57 6.93 3.77 -5.95
N ILE A 58 7.19 4.03 -4.67
CA ILE A 58 6.16 4.23 -3.66
C ILE A 58 5.92 5.73 -3.49
N HIS A 59 4.84 6.25 -4.07
CA HIS A 59 4.42 7.62 -3.85
C HIS A 59 3.62 7.71 -2.56
N LYS A 60 4.20 8.33 -1.52
CA LYS A 60 3.56 8.51 -0.21
C LYS A 60 2.81 9.84 -0.15
N LYS A 61 1.51 9.79 0.08
CA LYS A 61 0.66 10.97 0.28
C LYS A 61 0.10 10.97 1.69
N ILE A 62 0.49 11.93 2.50
CA ILE A 62 0.00 12.11 3.87
C ILE A 62 -1.31 12.91 3.83
N LEU A 63 -2.36 12.39 4.45
CA LEU A 63 -3.67 13.03 4.57
C LEU A 63 -3.74 13.93 5.81
N LYS A 64 -4.69 14.87 5.81
CA LYS A 64 -4.96 15.76 6.96
C LYS A 64 -5.36 15.00 8.23
N THR A 65 -5.84 13.77 8.09
CA THR A 65 -6.23 12.88 9.20
C THR A 65 -5.06 12.15 9.83
N GLY A 66 -3.82 12.34 9.34
CA GLY A 66 -2.62 11.61 9.80
C GLY A 66 -2.45 10.23 9.18
N ARG A 67 -3.41 9.77 8.38
CA ARG A 67 -3.30 8.56 7.55
C ARG A 67 -2.52 8.83 6.27
N GLU A 68 -2.05 7.78 5.62
CA GLU A 68 -1.25 7.86 4.41
C GLU A 68 -1.86 7.02 3.29
N ILE A 69 -1.66 7.47 2.06
CA ILE A 69 -1.98 6.72 0.86
C ILE A 69 -0.67 6.48 0.13
N TRP A 70 -0.30 5.23 -0.03
CA TRP A 70 0.91 4.83 -0.75
C TRP A 70 0.49 4.27 -2.10
N THR A 71 0.91 4.94 -3.18
CA THR A 71 0.64 4.48 -4.54
C THR A 71 1.88 3.78 -5.07
N LEU A 72 1.76 2.48 -5.35
CA LEU A 72 2.82 1.65 -5.90
C LEU A 72 2.78 1.72 -7.42
N GLY A 73 3.77 2.37 -8.03
CA GLY A 73 3.99 2.34 -9.47
C GLY A 73 5.20 1.48 -9.80
N GLY A 74 5.05 0.51 -10.69
CA GLY A 74 6.19 -0.16 -11.31
C GLY A 74 6.71 0.65 -12.50
N ILE A 75 8.03 0.75 -12.64
CA ILE A 75 8.65 1.25 -13.87
C ILE A 75 8.98 0.02 -14.71
N ASN A 76 8.10 -0.39 -15.62
CA ASN A 76 8.51 -1.34 -16.66
C ASN A 76 9.46 -0.58 -17.60
N ARG A 77 10.70 -1.05 -17.69
CA ARG A 77 11.71 -0.49 -18.60
C ARG A 77 11.66 -1.18 -19.95
#